data_AF-A0A1I6G4U5-F1
#
_entry.id   AF-A0A1I6G4U5-F1
#
_cell.length_a   1.000
_cell.length_b   1.000
_cell.length_c   1.000
_cell.angle_alpha   90.00
_cell.angle_beta   90.00
_cell.angle_gamma   90.00
#
_symmetry.space_group_name_H-M   'P 1'
#
loop_
_entity.id
_entity.type
_entity.pdbx_description
1 polymer ?
#
loop_
_entity_poly.entity_id
_entity_poly.type
_entity_poly.pdbx_seq_one_letter_code
_entity_poly.pdbx_strand_id
1 'polypeptide(L)' 'MSATYDDDDGDAVNISARVDRELLDDFDRALKQAQLDGVVPLDMSRAEALRRLMRLAIDDPSILTGVEEDD' A
#
# COMPACT_ATOMS: atom_id res chain seq x y z
N MET A 1 -11.22 -34.76 20.32
CA MET A 1 -10.53 -33.52 19.93
C MET A 1 -11.45 -32.79 18.98
N SER A 2 -11.92 -31.60 19.36
CA SER A 2 -12.89 -30.83 18.56
C SER A 2 -12.16 -30.10 17.44
N ALA A 3 -12.65 -30.29 16.22
CA ALA A 3 -12.29 -29.54 15.05
C ALA A 3 -12.85 -28.11 15.16
N THR A 4 -11.98 -27.11 15.18
CA THR A 4 -12.33 -25.76 14.76
C THR A 4 -11.93 -25.65 13.30
N TYR A 5 -12.96 -25.58 12.45
CA TYR A 5 -12.86 -25.02 11.12
C TYR A 5 -12.41 -23.57 11.30
N ASP A 6 -11.19 -23.25 10.87
CA ASP A 6 -10.79 -21.86 10.64
C ASP A 6 -10.85 -21.64 9.12
N ASP A 7 -11.55 -20.57 8.82
CA ASP A 7 -12.15 -20.19 7.55
C ASP A 7 -11.07 -19.88 6.51
N ASP A 8 -11.41 -20.12 5.24
CA ASP A 8 -10.60 -19.87 4.03
C ASP A 8 -10.40 -18.35 3.82
N ASP A 9 -9.70 -17.67 4.72
CA ASP A 9 -9.26 -16.28 4.57
C ASP A 9 -7.96 -16.30 3.75
N GLY A 10 -8.10 -16.20 2.43
CA GLY A 10 -7.03 -16.40 1.44
C GLY A 10 -5.65 -15.91 1.90
N ASP A 11 -4.72 -16.86 1.98
CA ASP A 11 -3.33 -16.80 2.45
C ASP A 11 -2.70 -15.38 2.49
N ALA A 12 -2.99 -14.62 3.55
CA ALA A 12 -2.41 -13.29 3.74
C ALA A 12 -0.98 -13.43 4.26
N VAL A 13 0.00 -13.07 3.43
CA VAL A 13 1.43 -13.16 3.78
C VAL A 13 1.94 -11.82 4.32
N ASN A 14 2.68 -11.86 5.43
CA ASN A 14 3.38 -10.69 5.98
C ASN A 14 4.64 -10.36 5.18
N ILE A 15 4.77 -9.10 4.74
CA ILE A 15 5.94 -8.60 4.02
C ILE A 15 6.69 -7.61 4.92
N SER A 16 7.99 -7.80 5.09
CA SER A 16 8.87 -6.87 5.78
C SER A 16 9.84 -6.23 4.79
N ALA A 17 9.82 -4.91 4.68
CA ALA A 17 10.75 -4.14 3.87
C ALA A 17 11.43 -3.06 4.73
N ARG A 18 12.71 -2.81 4.46
CA ARG A 18 13.41 -1.66 5.03
C ARG A 18 13.30 -0.49 4.07
N VAL A 19 12.92 0.65 4.60
CA VAL A 19 12.85 1.93 3.88
C VAL A 19 13.51 3.00 4.74
N ASP A 20 14.02 4.03 4.09
CA ASP A 20 14.54 5.19 4.79
C ASP A 20 13.43 5.92 5.53
N ARG A 21 13.76 6.49 6.69
CA ARG A 21 12.79 7.18 7.54
C ARG A 21 12.16 8.37 6.83
N GLU A 22 12.96 9.12 6.08
CA GLU A 22 12.50 10.29 5.32
C GLU A 22 11.45 9.89 4.28
N LEU A 23 11.70 8.81 3.53
CA LEU A 23 10.73 8.27 2.57
C LEU A 23 9.41 7.87 3.24
N LEU A 24 9.49 7.24 4.42
CA LEU A 24 8.29 6.85 5.17
C LEU A 24 7.49 8.07 5.65
N ASP A 25 8.17 9.08 6.16
CA ASP A 25 7.54 10.31 6.64
C ASP A 25 6.89 11.09 5.49
N ASP A 26 7.53 11.12 4.31
CA ASP A 26 6.98 11.73 3.10
C ASP A 26 5.75 11.00 2.58
N PHE A 27 5.78 9.66 2.57
CA PHE A 27 4.63 8.83 2.22
C PHE A 27 3.44 9.09 3.15
N ASP A 28 3.68 9.12 4.46
CA ASP A 28 2.65 9.40 5.46
C ASP A 28 2.07 10.81 5.31
N ARG A 29 2.92 11.80 5.01
CA ARG A 29 2.48 13.18 4.76
C ARG A 29 1.59 13.24 3.53
N ALA A 30 1.98 12.59 2.43
CA ALA A 30 1.18 12.52 1.20
C ALA A 30 -0.15 11.81 1.44
N LEU A 31 -0.16 10.70 2.19
CA LEU A 31 -1.38 9.98 2.53
C LEU A 31 -2.34 10.85 3.36
N LYS A 32 -1.83 11.52 4.40
CA LYS A 32 -2.63 12.45 5.22
C LYS A 32 -3.19 13.61 4.40
N GLN A 33 -2.40 14.16 3.50
CA GLN A 33 -2.86 15.23 2.62
C GLN A 33 -4.01 14.73 1.72
N ALA A 34 -3.84 13.57 1.07
CA ALA A 34 -4.89 12.97 0.24
C ALA A 34 -6.17 12.65 1.02
N GLN A 35 -6.05 12.29 2.30
CA GLN A 35 -7.19 12.10 3.21
C GLN A 35 -7.93 13.41 3.49
N LEU A 36 -7.21 14.50 3.78
CA LEU A 36 -7.78 15.82 4.01
C LEU A 36 -8.45 16.39 2.75
N ASP A 37 -7.86 16.12 1.58
CA ASP A 37 -8.38 16.54 0.28
C ASP A 37 -9.56 15.67 -0.20
N GLY A 38 -9.91 14.61 0.54
CA GLY A 38 -11.01 13.71 0.20
C GLY A 38 -10.74 12.77 -0.98
N VAL A 39 -9.49 12.65 -1.41
CA VAL A 39 -9.06 11.75 -2.50
C VAL A 39 -9.10 10.29 -2.04
N VAL A 40 -8.77 10.05 -0.77
CA VAL A 40 -8.85 8.72 -0.14
C VAL A 40 -9.64 8.80 1.18
N PRO A 41 -10.24 7.68 1.65
CA PRO A 41 -10.90 7.60 2.95
C PRO A 41 -10.03 8.06 4.12
N LEU A 42 -10.61 8.85 5.03
CA LEU A 42 -9.94 9.39 6.23
C LEU A 42 -9.43 8.29 7.19
N ASP A 43 -10.04 7.11 7.15
CA ASP A 43 -9.70 5.94 7.97
C ASP A 43 -8.75 4.96 7.27
N MET A 44 -8.30 5.28 6.05
CA MET A 44 -7.38 4.45 5.30
C MET A 44 -6.07 4.24 6.05
N SER A 45 -5.73 2.97 6.29
CA SER A 45 -4.45 2.61 6.90
C SER A 45 -3.30 2.66 5.88
N ARG A 46 -2.08 2.84 6.38
CA ARG A 46 -0.86 2.74 5.55
C ARG A 46 -0.76 1.40 4.81
N ALA A 47 -1.10 0.30 5.48
CA ALA A 47 -1.08 -1.03 4.87
C ALA A 47 -2.08 -1.15 3.71
N GLU A 48 -3.26 -0.55 3.85
CA GLU A 48 -4.25 -0.51 2.77
C GLU A 48 -3.75 0.35 1.61
N ALA A 49 -3.16 1.52 1.88
CA ALA A 49 -2.57 2.37 0.86
C ALA A 49 -1.47 1.62 0.07
N LEU A 50 -0.59 0.90 0.76
CA LEU A 50 0.44 0.05 0.13
C LEU A 50 -0.18 -1.08 -0.70
N ARG A 51 -1.21 -1.76 -0.22
CA ARG A 51 -1.92 -2.80 -1.00
C ARG A 51 -2.53 -2.21 -2.28
N ARG A 52 -3.10 -1.01 -2.22
CA ARG A 52 -3.63 -0.32 -3.41
C ARG A 52 -2.52 0.05 -4.38
N LEU A 53 -1.39 0.55 -3.90
CA LEU A 53 -0.21 0.81 -4.73
C LEU A 53 0.28 -0.47 -5.43
N MET A 54 0.35 -1.59 -4.71
CA MET A 54 0.74 -2.88 -5.31
C MET A 54 -0.26 -3.34 -6.37
N ARG A 55 -1.57 -3.12 -6.18
CA ARG A 55 -2.58 -3.41 -7.21
C ARG A 55 -2.41 -2.51 -8.44
N LEU A 56 -2.23 -1.20 -8.24
CA LEU A 56 -1.98 -0.26 -9.32
C LEU A 56 -0.75 -0.65 -10.14
N ALA A 57 0.33 -1.09 -9.48
CA ALA A 57 1.53 -1.57 -10.16
C ALA A 57 1.33 -2.87 -10.96
N ILE A 58 0.33 -3.69 -10.62
CA ILE A 58 -0.04 -4.88 -11.41
C ILE A 58 -0.81 -4.45 -12.66
N ASP A 59 -1.75 -3.52 -12.51
CA ASP A 59 -2.56 -3.01 -13.62
C ASP A 59 -1.74 -2.11 -14.57
N ASP A 60 -0.79 -1.36 -14.02
CA ASP A 60 0.14 -0.49 -14.75
C ASP A 60 1.58 -0.65 -14.22
N PRO A 61 2.36 -1.57 -14.82
CA PRO A 61 3.75 -1.79 -14.43
C PRO A 61 4.69 -0.60 -14.65
N SER A 62 4.29 0.41 -15.43
CA SER A 62 5.11 1.61 -15.66
C SER A 62 5.36 2.42 -14.37
N ILE A 63 4.48 2.26 -13.38
CA ILE A 63 4.64 2.85 -12.05
C ILE A 63 5.92 2.33 -11.36
N LEU A 64 6.34 1.09 -11.66
CA LEU A 64 7.53 0.47 -11.07
C LEU A 64 8.82 0.92 -11.76
N THR A 65 8.76 1.37 -13.01
CA THR A 65 9.97 1.77 -13.74
C THR A 65 10.50 3.12 -13.30
N GLY A 66 9.69 3.94 -12.63
CA GLY A 66 10.04 5.31 -12.28
C GLY A 66 10.20 6.12 -13.56
N VAL A 67 9.30 7.05 -13.83
CA VAL A 67 9.35 7.88 -15.03
C VAL A 67 10.60 8.77 -14.95
N GLU A 68 11.72 8.29 -15.48
CA GLU A 68 12.68 9.09 -16.24
C GLU A 68 12.20 9.09 -17.70
N GLU A 69 11.12 9.84 -17.98
CA GLU A 69 10.87 10.36 -19.32
C GLU A 69 11.47 11.77 -19.35
N ASP A 70 12.80 11.84 -19.41
CA ASP A 70 13.52 13.04 -19.86
C ASP A 70 13.67 12.92 -21.38
N ASP A 71 13.14 13.91 -22.11
CA ASP A 71 13.30 14.12 -23.56
C ASP A 71 14.75 14.48 -23.92
#